data_AF-A0A259S7F2-F1
#
_entry.id   AF-A0A259S7F2-F1
#
_cell.length_a   1.000
_cell.length_b   1.000
_cell.length_c   1.000
_cell.angle_alpha   90.00
_cell.angle_beta   90.00
_cell.angle_gamma   90.00
#
_symmetry.space_group_name_H-M   'P 1'
#
loop_
_entity.id
_entity.type
_entity.pdbx_description
1 polymer ?
#
loop_
_entity_poly.entity_id
_entity_poly.type
_entity_poly.pdbx_seq_one_letter_code
_entity_poly.pdbx_strand_id
1 'polypeptide(L)' 'MTSPSPLTTAVREALHDAADPALAPGQQAYMKSAMPFLGVRVPDVRRLTRGAARGTVDADELRDAALELWRAARFREE' A
#
# COMPACT_ATOMS: atom_id res chain seq x y z
N MET A 1 -10.44 10.30 15.10
CA MET A 1 -9.78 9.56 14.01
C MET A 1 -9.39 10.58 12.97
N THR A 2 -8.10 10.85 12.79
CA THR A 2 -7.62 11.73 11.71
C THR A 2 -7.90 11.05 10.39
N SER A 3 -8.53 11.76 9.44
CA SER A 3 -8.75 11.26 8.09
C SER A 3 -7.40 10.96 7.41
N PRO A 4 -7.33 9.92 6.56
CA PRO A 4 -6.08 9.59 5.87
C PRO A 4 -5.64 10.73 4.96
N SER A 5 -4.33 10.87 4.77
CA SER A 5 -3.80 11.85 3.82
C SER A 5 -4.29 11.53 2.38
N PRO A 6 -4.36 12.52 1.48
CA PRO A 6 -4.69 12.27 0.08
C PRO A 6 -3.74 11.25 -0.57
N LEU A 7 -2.44 11.31 -0.27
CA LEU A 7 -1.45 10.38 -0.80
C LEU A 7 -1.65 8.96 -0.25
N THR A 8 -1.91 8.81 1.05
CA THR A 8 -2.24 7.51 1.66
C THR A 8 -3.47 6.89 0.97
N THR A 9 -4.50 7.71 0.74
CA THR A 9 -5.74 7.28 0.08
C THR A 9 -5.46 6.82 -1.36
N ALA A 10 -4.73 7.61 -2.14
CA ALA A 10 -4.37 7.26 -3.52
C ALA A 10 -3.54 5.97 -3.62
N VAL A 11 -2.61 5.74 -2.69
CA VAL A 11 -1.84 4.48 -2.64
C VAL A 11 -2.76 3.30 -2.34
N ARG A 12 -3.64 3.40 -1.34
CA ARG A 12 -4.58 2.32 -0.99
C ARG A 12 -5.52 2.00 -2.14
N GLU A 13 -6.10 3.00 -2.78
CA GLU A 13 -6.98 2.82 -3.95
C GLU A 13 -6.24 2.09 -5.08
N ALA A 14 -5.03 2.56 -5.43
CA ALA A 14 -4.23 1.93 -6.48
C ALA A 14 -3.86 0.46 -6.17
N LEU A 15 -3.59 0.12 -4.90
CA LEU A 15 -3.33 -1.26 -4.48
C LEU A 15 -4.60 -2.12 -4.53
N HIS A 16 -5.75 -1.58 -4.11
CA HIS A 16 -7.03 -2.29 -4.15
C HIS A 16 -7.49 -2.56 -5.59
N ASP A 17 -7.33 -1.59 -6.50
CA ASP A 17 -7.66 -1.75 -7.91
C ASP A 17 -6.80 -2.82 -8.59
N ALA A 18 -5.56 -3.02 -8.13
CA ALA A 18 -4.63 -4.01 -8.63
C ALA A 18 -4.69 -5.36 -7.88
N ALA A 19 -5.60 -5.50 -6.90
CA ALA A 19 -5.67 -6.68 -6.05
C ALA A 19 -5.98 -7.96 -6.86
N ASP A 20 -5.30 -9.04 -6.51
CA ASP A 20 -5.52 -10.37 -7.08
C ASP A 20 -5.81 -11.37 -5.95
N PRO A 21 -7.10 -11.62 -5.65
CA PRO A 21 -7.49 -12.54 -4.59
C PRO A 21 -6.98 -13.98 -4.77
N ALA A 22 -6.64 -14.39 -5.99
CA ALA A 22 -6.09 -15.72 -6.24
C ALA A 22 -4.62 -15.84 -5.79
N LEU A 23 -3.87 -14.74 -5.75
CA LEU A 23 -2.48 -14.72 -5.32
C LEU A 23 -2.32 -14.49 -3.81
N ALA A 24 -3.25 -13.76 -3.20
CA ALA A 24 -3.17 -13.35 -1.80
C ALA A 24 -2.92 -14.51 -0.79
N PRO A 25 -3.64 -15.66 -0.84
CA PRO A 25 -3.41 -16.75 0.11
C PRO A 25 -2.00 -17.34 -0.02
N GLY A 26 -1.50 -17.48 -1.26
CA GLY A 26 -0.16 -18.02 -1.51
C GLY A 26 0.94 -17.09 -0.99
N GLN A 27 0.79 -15.78 -1.19
CA GLN A 27 1.72 -14.78 -0.66
C GLN A 27 1.71 -14.76 0.88
N GLN A 28 0.53 -14.80 1.50
CA GLN A 28 0.38 -14.80 2.95
C GLN A 28 1.02 -16.06 3.58
N ALA A 29 0.79 -17.23 2.99
CA ALA A 29 1.38 -18.50 3.44
C ALA A 29 2.92 -18.50 3.29
N TYR A 30 3.44 -18.04 2.15
CA TYR A 30 4.88 -17.94 1.90
C TYR A 30 5.57 -17.02 2.92
N MET A 31 4.97 -15.87 3.21
CA MET A 31 5.49 -14.87 4.15
C MET A 31 5.23 -15.21 5.62
N LYS A 32 4.41 -16.24 5.90
CA LYS A 32 3.95 -16.59 7.25
C LYS A 32 3.33 -15.39 7.97
N SER A 33 2.62 -14.55 7.22
CA SER A 33 2.07 -13.29 7.72
C SER A 33 0.75 -13.49 8.45
N ALA A 34 0.61 -12.88 9.62
CA ALA A 34 -0.69 -12.73 10.29
C ALA A 34 -1.58 -11.69 9.58
N MET A 35 -0.98 -10.72 8.89
CA MET A 35 -1.68 -9.69 8.11
C MET A 35 -2.11 -10.25 6.75
N PRO A 36 -3.34 -9.93 6.28
CA PRO A 36 -3.80 -10.34 4.95
C PRO A 36 -2.99 -9.67 3.85
N PHE A 37 -3.02 -10.28 2.66
CA PHE A 37 -2.46 -9.72 1.43
C PHE A 37 -3.59 -9.33 0.47
N LEU A 38 -3.35 -8.34 -0.37
CA LEU A 38 -4.18 -8.00 -1.53
C LEU A 38 -3.85 -8.86 -2.76
N GLY A 39 -2.70 -9.52 -2.80
CA GLY A 39 -2.26 -10.30 -3.96
C GLY A 39 -1.35 -9.52 -4.91
N VAL A 40 -0.94 -8.30 -4.55
CA VAL A 40 -0.20 -7.41 -5.47
C VAL A 40 1.28 -7.77 -5.45
N ARG A 41 1.88 -8.02 -6.62
CA ARG A 41 3.30 -8.37 -6.71
C ARG A 41 4.17 -7.15 -6.39
N VAL A 42 5.33 -7.36 -5.77
CA VAL A 42 6.26 -6.28 -5.38
C VAL A 42 6.61 -5.29 -6.52
N PRO A 43 6.85 -5.72 -7.77
CA PRO A 43 7.07 -4.76 -8.87
C PRO A 43 5.86 -3.85 -9.13
N ASP A 44 4.64 -4.37 -8.97
CA ASP A 44 3.40 -3.62 -9.14
C ASP A 44 3.20 -2.66 -7.97
N VAL A 45 3.39 -3.10 -6.73
CA VAL A 45 3.37 -2.20 -5.54
C VAL A 45 4.29 -1.00 -5.76
N ARG A 46 5.55 -1.24 -6.13
CA ARG A 46 6.52 -0.17 -6.40
C ARG A 46 6.07 0.78 -7.51
N ARG A 47 5.47 0.26 -8.59
CA ARG A 47 4.98 1.08 -9.69
C ARG A 47 3.79 1.93 -9.26
N LEU A 48 2.83 1.34 -8.55
CA LEU A 48 1.60 1.99 -8.10
C LEU A 48 1.90 3.09 -7.07
N THR A 49 2.71 2.80 -6.04
CA THR A 49 3.09 3.80 -5.03
C THR A 49 3.86 4.98 -5.64
N ARG A 50 4.78 4.72 -6.59
CA ARG A 50 5.48 5.79 -7.32
C ARG A 50 4.56 6.61 -8.22
N GLY A 51 3.57 5.95 -8.81
CA GLY A 51 2.53 6.62 -9.60
C GLY A 51 1.69 7.56 -8.74
N ALA A 52 1.24 7.09 -7.56
CA ALA A 52 0.45 7.87 -6.62
C ALA A 52 1.23 9.07 -6.06
N ALA A 53 2.52 8.90 -5.76
CA ALA A 53 3.38 9.98 -5.28
C ALA A 53 3.88 10.93 -6.38
N ARG A 54 3.47 10.73 -7.64
CA ARG A 54 3.96 11.54 -8.77
C ARG A 54 3.43 12.97 -8.64
N GLY A 55 4.34 13.91 -8.41
CA GLY A 55 4.00 15.34 -8.26
C GLY A 55 4.03 15.81 -6.81
N THR A 56 4.07 14.90 -5.83
CA THR A 56 4.37 15.26 -4.44
C THR A 56 5.86 15.53 -4.31
N VAL A 57 6.20 16.79 -4.09
CA VAL A 57 7.60 17.26 -3.95
C VAL A 57 7.97 17.54 -2.49
N ASP A 58 6.99 17.66 -1.61
CA ASP A 58 7.21 17.89 -0.19
C ASP A 58 7.65 16.59 0.50
N ALA A 59 8.84 16.63 1.11
CA ALA A 59 9.42 15.49 1.81
C ALA A 59 8.66 15.15 3.10
N ASP A 60 8.05 16.13 3.76
CA ASP A 60 7.29 15.89 4.98
C ASP A 60 5.95 15.22 4.65
N GLU A 61 5.28 15.64 3.57
CA GLU A 61 4.07 14.97 3.06
C GLU A 61 4.34 13.50 2.71
N LEU A 62 5.46 13.22 2.01
CA LEU A 62 5.88 11.85 1.68
C LEU A 62 6.15 11.02 2.95
N ARG A 63 6.83 11.60 3.95
CA ARG A 63 7.16 10.91 5.20
C ARG A 63 5.89 10.61 5.99
N ASP A 64 4.99 11.56 6.10
CA ASP A 64 3.75 11.41 6.84
C ASP A 64 2.86 10.34 6.22
N ALA A 65 2.71 10.33 4.90
CA ALA A 65 1.97 9.27 4.21
C ALA A 65 2.61 7.88 4.41
N ALA A 66 3.94 7.78 4.32
CA ALA A 66 4.64 6.53 4.57
C ALA A 66 4.47 6.02 6.02
N LEU A 67 4.54 6.92 7.00
CA LEU A 67 4.30 6.58 8.40
C LEU A 67 2.85 6.20 8.67
N GLU A 68 1.90 6.84 7.98
CA GLU A 68 0.49 6.50 8.09
C GLU A 68 0.19 5.12 7.51
N LEU A 69 0.68 4.81 6.30
CA LEU A 69 0.60 3.47 5.71
C LEU A 69 1.20 2.43 6.66
N TRP A 70 2.42 2.66 7.16
CA TRP A 70 3.09 1.72 8.05
C TRP A 70 2.33 1.45 9.35
N ARG A 71 1.84 2.50 10.01
CA ARG A 71 1.18 2.38 11.33
C ARG A 71 -0.25 1.85 11.24
N ALA A 72 -0.94 2.16 10.14
CA ALA A 72 -2.35 1.81 9.95
C ALA A 72 -2.56 0.75 8.85
N ALA A 73 -1.50 0.05 8.45
CA ALA A 73 -1.53 -0.99 7.43
C ALA A 73 -2.60 -2.04 7.74
N ARG A 74 -3.50 -2.26 6.79
CA ARG A 74 -4.52 -3.32 6.85
C ARG A 74 -4.10 -4.55 6.06
N PHE A 75 -3.31 -4.33 5.02
CA PHE A 75 -2.77 -5.37 4.13
C PHE A 75 -1.26 -5.26 4.08
N ARG A 76 -0.58 -6.36 3.79
CA ARG A 76 0.88 -6.44 3.88
C ARG A 76 1.61 -5.57 2.84
N GLU A 77 0.93 -5.26 1.74
CA GLU A 77 1.40 -4.39 0.66
C GLU A 77 1.32 -2.89 0.97
N GLU A 78 0.59 -2.48 2.02
CA GLU A 78 0.65 -1.12 2.59
C GLU A 78 1.95 -0.93 3.40
#